data_AF-A0A3G9IX45-F1
#
_entry.id   AF-A0A3G9IX45-F1
#
_cell.length_a   1.000
_cell.length_b   1.000
_cell.length_c   1.000
_cell.angle_alpha   90.00
_cell.angle_beta   90.00
_cell.angle_gamma   90.00
#
_symmetry.space_group_name_H-M   'P 1'
#
loop_
_entity.id
_entity.type
_entity.pdbx_description
1 polymer ?
#
loop_
_entity_poly.entity_id
_entity_poly.type
_entity_poly.pdbx_seq_one_letter_code
_entity_poly.pdbx_strand_id
1 'polypeptide(L)'
;MKQLRIPSFLHDVFGERQRVGSILAILLFGGLLTTALYLIFPELTDHLPVWRSALALLLIFDIFSGCIANFTASTSNFYAARKTNRIVFIAIHFHIVLVALLLNTNVWHVIGVWAYTIAGAFIVNALIGKHSQLFVAGLLLSVGLGWIPMLPDIEPYMLITCLLFMLKVLFSFAVDHYGKAINNPGEEA
;
A
#
# COMPACT_ATOMS: atom_id res chain seq x y z
N MET A 1 19.38 0.96 18.30
CA MET A 1 18.66 2.15 17.79
C MET A 1 17.39 2.37 18.61
N LYS A 2 17.08 3.61 18.98
CA LYS A 2 15.95 3.97 19.86
C LYS A 2 14.62 3.55 19.23
N GLN A 3 13.80 2.78 19.96
CA GLN A 3 12.42 2.47 19.58
C GLN A 3 11.49 3.54 20.14
N LEU A 4 10.54 4.00 19.33
CA LEU A 4 9.52 4.96 19.76
C LEU A 4 8.19 4.23 19.91
N ARG A 5 7.49 4.50 21.02
CA ARG A 5 6.11 4.08 21.18
C ARG A 5 5.24 5.04 20.38
N ILE A 6 4.51 4.50 19.41
CA ILE A 6 3.66 5.29 18.54
C ILE A 6 2.35 5.60 19.29
N PRO A 7 1.79 6.83 19.18
CA PRO A 7 0.46 7.14 19.68
C PRO A 7 -0.62 6.25 19.04
N SER A 8 -1.70 5.94 19.76
CA SER A 8 -2.74 5.01 19.31
C SER A 8 -3.36 5.36 17.95
N PHE A 9 -3.52 6.65 17.65
CA PHE A 9 -4.09 7.12 16.39
C PHE A 9 -3.17 6.91 15.17
N LEU A 10 -1.88 6.60 15.36
CA LEU A 10 -0.91 6.32 14.30
C LEU A 10 -0.54 4.84 14.20
N HIS A 11 -1.16 3.98 15.03
CA HIS A 11 -0.87 2.54 15.01
C HIS A 11 -1.19 1.89 13.67
N ASP A 12 -2.23 2.34 12.98
CA ASP A 12 -2.57 1.84 11.65
C ASP A 12 -1.49 2.16 10.59
N VAL A 13 -0.67 3.19 10.81
CA VAL A 13 0.39 3.62 9.86
C VAL A 13 1.76 3.06 10.24
N PHE A 14 2.14 3.12 11.52
CA PHE A 14 3.50 2.77 11.98
C PHE A 14 3.55 1.55 12.92
N GLY A 15 2.41 0.93 13.24
CA GLY A 15 2.28 -0.06 14.31
C GLY A 15 2.54 0.52 15.70
N GLU A 16 2.68 -0.34 16.70
CA GLU A 16 2.78 0.10 18.11
C GLU A 16 4.17 0.61 18.50
N ARG A 17 5.23 0.04 17.90
CA ARG A 17 6.63 0.35 18.21
C ARG A 17 7.48 0.36 16.96
N GLN A 18 7.88 1.54 16.51
CA GLN A 18 8.69 1.69 15.30
C GLN A 18 10.10 2.18 15.63
N ARG A 19 11.09 1.73 14.86
CA ARG A 19 12.45 2.27 14.92
C ARG A 19 12.49 3.64 14.22
N VAL A 20 13.22 4.61 14.79
CA VAL A 20 13.38 5.94 14.18
C VAL A 20 13.88 5.86 12.74
N GLY A 21 14.86 5.00 12.47
CA GLY A 21 15.37 4.79 11.11
C GLY A 21 14.31 4.28 10.12
N SER A 22 13.38 3.43 10.58
CA SER A 22 12.26 2.96 9.75
C SER A 22 11.24 4.08 9.47
N ILE A 23 10.92 4.91 10.47
CA ILE A 23 10.06 6.09 10.27
C ILE A 23 10.68 7.03 9.24
N LEU A 24 11.97 7.33 9.38
CA LEU A 24 12.70 8.19 8.43
C LEU A 24 12.67 7.58 7.03
N ALA A 25 12.95 6.29 6.88
CA ALA A 25 12.90 5.62 5.58
C ALA A 25 11.51 5.69 4.93
N ILE A 26 10.44 5.47 5.72
CA ILE A 26 9.04 5.57 5.24
C ILE A 26 8.74 6.98 4.74
N LEU A 27 9.01 8.00 5.57
CA LEU A 27 8.69 9.39 5.25
C LEU A 27 9.57 9.92 4.11
N LEU A 28 10.85 9.56 4.07
CA LEU A 28 11.75 9.95 2.99
C LEU A 28 11.36 9.28 1.68
N PHE A 29 11.06 7.97 1.68
CA PHE A 29 10.65 7.29 0.46
C PHE A 29 9.34 7.88 -0.08
N GLY A 30 8.31 8.01 0.76
CA GLY A 30 7.05 8.60 0.36
C GLY A 30 7.21 10.04 -0.11
N GLY A 31 7.86 10.88 0.70
CA GLY A 31 8.02 12.30 0.43
C GLY A 31 8.86 12.58 -0.81
N LEU A 32 10.02 11.93 -0.95
CA LEU A 32 10.89 12.12 -2.10
C LEU A 32 10.22 11.66 -3.39
N LEU A 33 9.54 10.51 -3.38
CA LEU A 33 8.92 9.99 -4.60
C LEU A 33 7.67 10.79 -5.00
N THR A 34 6.82 11.20 -4.05
CA THR A 34 5.69 12.10 -4.35
C THR A 34 6.20 13.45 -4.86
N THR A 35 7.26 14.00 -4.26
CA THR A 35 7.88 15.25 -4.73
C THR A 35 8.46 15.10 -6.13
N ALA A 36 9.21 14.01 -6.39
CA ALA A 36 9.77 13.73 -7.70
C ALA A 36 8.66 13.60 -8.75
N LEU A 37 7.57 12.92 -8.43
CA LEU A 37 6.43 12.75 -9.33
C LEU A 37 5.75 14.10 -9.65
N TYR A 38 5.59 14.98 -8.65
CA TYR A 38 5.10 16.34 -8.86
C TYR A 38 6.03 17.20 -9.74
N LEU A 39 7.35 17.10 -9.55
CA LEU A 39 8.33 17.91 -10.30
C LEU A 39 8.56 17.41 -11.72
N ILE A 40 8.50 16.09 -11.94
CA ILE A 40 8.74 15.47 -13.26
C ILE A 40 7.48 15.53 -14.13
N PHE A 41 6.30 15.43 -13.52
CA PHE A 41 5.01 15.45 -14.22
C PHE A 41 4.15 16.63 -13.72
N PRO A 42 4.51 17.89 -14.04
CA PRO A 42 3.73 19.06 -13.62
C PRO A 42 2.26 19.03 -14.10
N GLU A 43 1.99 18.37 -15.24
CA GLU A 43 0.65 18.11 -15.77
C GLU A 43 -0.26 17.36 -14.78
N LEU A 44 0.30 16.68 -13.78
CA LEU A 44 -0.43 16.08 -12.66
C LEU A 44 -1.36 17.11 -11.99
N THR A 45 -0.99 18.40 -11.95
CA THR A 45 -1.72 19.42 -11.18
C THR A 45 -2.01 20.71 -11.94
N ASP A 46 -1.50 20.85 -13.17
CA ASP A 46 -1.40 22.13 -13.89
C ASP A 46 -2.76 22.79 -14.21
N HIS A 47 -3.85 22.01 -14.15
CA HIS A 47 -5.21 22.47 -14.45
C HIS A 47 -6.25 22.13 -13.37
N LEU A 48 -5.79 21.80 -12.16
CA LEU A 48 -6.66 21.38 -11.08
C LEU A 48 -6.76 22.46 -9.98
N PRO A 49 -7.93 22.60 -9.34
CA PRO A 49 -8.06 23.38 -8.12
C PRO A 49 -7.03 22.92 -7.08
N VAL A 50 -6.40 23.86 -6.38
CA VAL A 50 -5.34 23.59 -5.38
C VAL A 50 -5.76 22.52 -4.36
N TRP A 51 -7.02 22.51 -3.93
CA TRP A 51 -7.50 21.51 -2.98
C TRP A 51 -7.53 20.09 -3.56
N ARG A 52 -7.83 19.91 -4.86
CA ARG A 52 -7.79 18.60 -5.53
C ARG A 52 -6.36 18.13 -5.66
N SER A 53 -5.46 19.02 -6.09
CA SER A 53 -4.04 18.74 -6.22
C SER A 53 -3.42 18.33 -4.87
N ALA A 54 -3.69 19.11 -3.82
CA ALA A 54 -3.21 18.83 -2.47
C ALA A 54 -3.73 17.48 -1.94
N LEU A 55 -5.03 17.19 -2.12
CA LEU A 55 -5.62 15.93 -1.68
C LEU A 55 -5.07 14.73 -2.46
N ALA A 56 -4.91 14.86 -3.78
CA ALA A 56 -4.34 13.80 -4.61
C ALA A 56 -2.89 13.49 -4.21
N LEU A 57 -2.05 14.53 -4.03
CA LEU A 57 -0.67 14.38 -3.59
C LEU A 57 -0.58 13.74 -2.20
N LEU A 58 -1.48 14.09 -1.28
CA LEU A 58 -1.55 13.48 0.05
C LEU A 58 -1.87 11.98 -0.02
N LEU A 59 -2.83 11.59 -0.88
CA LEU A 59 -3.19 10.18 -1.08
C LEU A 59 -2.06 9.40 -1.78
N ILE A 60 -1.38 9.99 -2.75
CA ILE A 60 -0.20 9.39 -3.39
C ILE A 60 0.92 9.20 -2.36
N PHE A 61 1.17 10.19 -1.51
CA PHE A 61 2.13 10.11 -0.42
C PHE A 61 1.81 8.97 0.56
N ASP A 62 0.54 8.77 0.92
CA ASP A 62 0.11 7.64 1.75
C ASP A 62 0.36 6.29 1.05
N ILE A 63 0.08 6.19 -0.25
CA ILE A 63 0.35 4.98 -1.03
C ILE A 63 1.85 4.66 -1.01
N PHE A 64 2.71 5.66 -1.27
CA PHE A 64 4.16 5.45 -1.33
C PHE A 64 4.75 5.13 0.04
N SER A 65 4.37 5.89 1.07
CA SER A 65 4.80 5.66 2.45
C SER A 65 4.35 4.28 2.94
N GLY A 66 3.08 3.95 2.70
CA GLY A 66 2.48 2.68 3.11
C GLY A 66 3.16 1.46 2.47
N CYS A 67 3.69 1.60 1.25
CA CYS A 67 4.46 0.54 0.60
C CYS A 67 5.65 0.07 1.46
N ILE A 68 6.39 1.02 2.05
CA ILE A 68 7.54 0.73 2.91
C ILE A 68 7.09 0.42 4.34
N ALA A 69 6.08 1.13 4.85
CA ALA A 69 5.59 0.94 6.21
C ALA A 69 5.13 -0.50 6.47
N ASN A 70 4.43 -1.10 5.51
CA ASN A 70 3.91 -2.45 5.62
C ASN A 70 4.99 -3.54 5.62
N PHE A 71 6.19 -3.26 5.10
CA PHE A 71 7.35 -4.15 5.24
C PHE A 71 8.00 -4.09 6.63
N THR A 72 7.58 -3.18 7.52
CA THR A 72 8.11 -3.15 8.88
C THR A 72 7.45 -4.20 9.76
N ALA A 73 8.23 -4.86 10.61
CA ALA A 73 7.70 -5.81 11.59
C ALA A 73 6.64 -5.19 12.50
N SER A 74 6.73 -3.90 12.82
CA SER A 74 5.75 -3.21 13.67
C SER A 74 4.36 -3.18 13.03
N THR A 75 4.27 -2.70 11.78
CA THR A 75 3.00 -2.59 11.06
C THR A 75 2.47 -3.96 10.65
N SER A 76 3.33 -4.84 10.13
CA SER A 76 2.96 -6.21 9.77
C SER A 76 2.40 -6.99 10.97
N ASN A 77 3.04 -6.88 12.14
CA ASN A 77 2.60 -7.61 13.34
C ASN A 77 1.34 -7.02 13.97
N PHE A 78 1.12 -5.70 13.86
CA PHE A 78 -0.09 -5.04 14.33
C PHE A 78 -1.33 -5.58 13.61
N TYR A 79 -1.23 -5.72 12.28
CA TYR A 79 -2.31 -6.26 11.46
C TYR A 79 -2.43 -7.78 11.54
N ALA A 80 -1.32 -8.52 11.61
CA ALA A 80 -1.35 -9.98 11.76
C ALA A 80 -2.12 -10.44 13.03
N ALA A 81 -2.05 -9.66 14.10
CA ALA A 81 -2.76 -9.95 15.36
C ALA A 81 -4.26 -9.56 15.34
N ARG A 82 -4.76 -8.84 14.32
CA ARG A 82 -6.13 -8.28 14.31
C ARG A 82 -6.84 -8.53 12.97
N LYS A 83 -7.47 -9.71 12.84
CA LYS A 83 -8.15 -10.15 11.60
C LYS A 83 -9.22 -9.16 11.10
N THR A 84 -10.04 -8.59 11.99
CA THR A 84 -11.10 -7.62 11.62
C THR A 84 -10.52 -6.32 11.06
N ASN A 85 -9.43 -5.81 11.66
CA ASN A 85 -8.77 -4.59 11.20
C ASN A 85 -8.15 -4.78 9.82
N ARG A 86 -7.70 -5.99 9.47
CA ARG A 86 -7.17 -6.25 8.11
C ARG A 86 -8.22 -6.13 7.03
N ILE A 87 -9.42 -6.66 7.27
CA ILE A 87 -10.51 -6.62 6.29
C ILE A 87 -10.97 -5.16 6.08
N VAL A 88 -11.13 -4.41 7.17
CA VAL A 88 -11.48 -2.98 7.11
C VAL A 88 -10.38 -2.19 6.41
N PHE A 89 -9.12 -2.47 6.70
CA PHE A 89 -7.99 -1.81 6.04
C PHE A 89 -8.03 -2.06 4.53
N ILE A 90 -8.15 -3.32 4.07
CA ILE A 90 -8.27 -3.65 2.65
C ILE A 90 -9.47 -2.92 2.01
N ALA A 91 -10.62 -2.87 2.68
CA ALA A 91 -11.83 -2.23 2.16
C ALA A 91 -11.69 -0.71 1.98
N ILE A 92 -10.91 -0.03 2.83
CA ILE A 92 -10.70 1.43 2.77
C ILE A 92 -9.76 1.86 1.62
N HIS A 93 -9.01 0.92 1.01
CA HIS A 93 -8.06 1.21 -0.07
C HIS A 93 -8.71 1.57 -1.42
N PHE A 94 -9.98 1.98 -1.43
CA PHE A 94 -10.64 2.61 -2.58
C PHE A 94 -10.00 3.96 -2.96
N HIS A 95 -9.14 4.51 -2.12
CA HIS A 95 -8.48 5.81 -2.34
C HIS A 95 -7.69 5.94 -3.66
N ILE A 96 -7.22 4.85 -4.29
CA ILE A 96 -6.55 4.94 -5.61
C ILE A 96 -7.53 5.35 -6.71
N VAL A 97 -8.78 4.89 -6.63
CA VAL A 97 -9.86 5.31 -7.53
C VAL A 97 -10.18 6.78 -7.29
N LEU A 98 -10.16 7.21 -6.02
CA LEU A 98 -10.31 8.63 -5.67
C LEU A 98 -9.15 9.48 -6.22
N VAL A 99 -7.90 8.99 -6.20
CA VAL A 99 -6.77 9.69 -6.83
C VAL A 99 -7.02 9.88 -8.32
N ALA A 100 -7.44 8.84 -9.05
CA ALA A 100 -7.78 8.96 -10.47
C ALA A 100 -8.88 10.00 -10.73
N LEU A 101 -9.93 10.01 -9.89
CA LEU A 101 -11.01 11.00 -9.98
C LEU A 101 -10.55 12.43 -9.68
N LEU A 102 -9.68 12.62 -8.68
CA LEU A 102 -9.14 13.93 -8.32
C LEU A 102 -8.23 14.49 -9.42
N LEU A 103 -7.47 13.62 -10.08
CA LEU A 103 -6.55 13.96 -11.16
C LEU A 103 -7.21 13.99 -12.54
N ASN A 104 -8.49 13.60 -12.64
CA ASN A 104 -9.24 13.54 -13.89
C ASN A 104 -8.60 12.61 -14.94
N THR A 105 -8.02 11.49 -14.51
CA THR A 105 -7.40 10.47 -15.38
C THR A 105 -8.38 9.36 -15.74
N ASN A 106 -7.95 8.39 -16.54
CA ASN A 106 -8.80 7.25 -16.93
C ASN A 106 -9.12 6.33 -15.73
N VAL A 107 -10.29 6.55 -15.14
CA VAL A 107 -10.77 5.83 -13.95
C VAL A 107 -10.97 4.34 -14.20
N TRP A 108 -11.30 3.91 -15.41
CA TRP A 108 -11.61 2.51 -15.70
C TRP A 108 -10.40 1.59 -15.55
N HIS A 109 -9.23 2.04 -16.03
CA HIS A 109 -7.97 1.32 -15.83
C HIS A 109 -7.65 1.20 -14.33
N VAL A 110 -7.84 2.27 -13.58
CA VAL A 110 -7.58 2.30 -12.13
C VAL A 110 -8.53 1.40 -11.36
N ILE A 111 -9.81 1.36 -11.73
CA ILE A 111 -10.78 0.41 -11.17
C ILE A 111 -10.34 -1.04 -11.42
N GLY A 112 -9.85 -1.34 -12.62
CA GLY A 112 -9.31 -2.67 -12.95
C GLY A 112 -8.12 -3.06 -12.07
N VAL A 113 -7.14 -2.15 -11.93
CA VAL A 113 -5.98 -2.35 -11.04
C VAL A 113 -6.42 -2.51 -9.58
N TRP A 114 -7.34 -1.67 -9.12
CA TRP A 114 -7.89 -1.73 -7.77
C TRP A 114 -8.57 -3.08 -7.52
N ALA A 115 -9.49 -3.50 -8.39
CA ALA A 115 -10.22 -4.75 -8.26
C ALA A 115 -9.26 -5.96 -8.25
N TYR A 116 -8.28 -5.98 -9.15
CA TYR A 116 -7.24 -6.99 -9.18
C TYR A 116 -6.44 -7.05 -7.87
N THR A 117 -5.98 -5.89 -7.39
CA THR A 117 -5.17 -5.78 -6.18
C THR A 117 -5.93 -6.26 -4.96
N ILE A 118 -7.18 -5.85 -4.81
CA ILE A 118 -8.03 -6.23 -3.67
C ILE A 118 -8.36 -7.73 -3.71
N ALA A 119 -8.74 -8.26 -4.87
CA ALA A 119 -8.98 -9.70 -5.03
C ALA A 119 -7.72 -10.51 -4.70
N GLY A 120 -6.56 -10.10 -5.23
CA GLY A 120 -5.27 -10.72 -4.93
C GLY A 120 -4.91 -10.66 -3.45
N ALA A 121 -5.14 -9.51 -2.79
CA ALA A 121 -4.93 -9.37 -1.35
C ALA A 121 -5.82 -10.32 -0.54
N PHE A 122 -7.09 -10.51 -0.91
CA PHE A 122 -7.96 -11.49 -0.26
C PHE A 122 -7.46 -12.93 -0.45
N ILE A 123 -7.00 -13.29 -1.65
CA ILE A 123 -6.42 -14.61 -1.92
C ILE A 123 -5.18 -14.84 -1.04
N VAL A 124 -4.25 -13.89 -1.00
CA VAL A 124 -3.03 -13.99 -0.19
C VAL A 124 -3.35 -14.04 1.30
N ASN A 125 -4.34 -13.28 1.76
CA ASN A 125 -4.78 -13.27 3.16
C ASN A 125 -5.43 -14.62 3.55
N ALA A 126 -6.16 -15.27 2.65
CA ALA A 126 -6.71 -16.61 2.88
C ALA A 126 -5.65 -17.73 2.98
N LEU A 127 -4.40 -17.43 2.58
CA LEU A 127 -3.27 -18.36 2.63
C LEU A 127 -2.35 -18.13 3.83
N ILE A 128 -2.67 -17.23 4.76
CA ILE A 128 -1.87 -17.00 5.97
C ILE A 128 -1.60 -18.30 6.71
N GLY A 129 -0.34 -18.47 7.14
CA GLY A 129 0.13 -19.65 7.84
C GLY A 129 0.50 -20.83 6.93
N LYS A 130 0.23 -20.74 5.63
CA LYS A 130 0.66 -21.75 4.64
C LYS A 130 1.98 -21.32 4.01
N HIS A 131 2.88 -22.29 3.80
CA HIS A 131 4.15 -22.06 3.09
C HIS A 131 3.96 -21.50 1.67
N SER A 132 2.81 -21.76 1.03
CA SER A 132 2.50 -21.27 -0.31
C SER A 132 2.13 -19.77 -0.37
N GLN A 133 1.90 -19.11 0.76
CA GLN A 133 1.43 -17.71 0.78
C GLN A 133 2.36 -16.77 0.02
N LEU A 134 3.66 -16.81 0.34
CA LEU A 134 4.66 -15.91 -0.25
C LEU A 134 4.80 -16.19 -1.76
N PHE A 135 4.77 -17.46 -2.15
CA PHE A 135 4.82 -17.86 -3.56
C PHE A 135 3.62 -17.31 -4.34
N VAL A 136 2.40 -17.49 -3.83
CA VAL A 136 1.18 -16.99 -4.48
C VAL A 136 1.17 -15.46 -4.54
N ALA A 137 1.59 -14.78 -3.48
CA ALA A 137 1.71 -13.33 -3.48
C ALA A 137 2.73 -12.83 -4.51
N GLY A 138 3.89 -13.49 -4.61
CA GLY A 138 4.91 -13.17 -5.62
C GLY A 138 4.42 -13.43 -7.04
N LEU A 139 3.70 -14.54 -7.28
CA LEU A 139 3.11 -14.86 -8.58
C LEU A 139 2.10 -13.79 -9.00
N LEU A 140 1.16 -13.44 -8.12
CA LEU A 140 0.16 -12.40 -8.40
C LEU A 140 0.84 -11.04 -8.61
N LEU A 141 1.80 -10.66 -7.77
CA LEU A 141 2.57 -9.43 -7.97
C LEU A 141 3.25 -9.43 -9.35
N SER A 142 3.89 -10.53 -9.74
CA SER A 142 4.59 -10.65 -11.02
C SER A 142 3.65 -10.54 -12.21
N VAL A 143 2.47 -11.17 -12.13
CA VAL A 143 1.41 -11.03 -13.13
C VAL A 143 1.01 -9.56 -13.25
N GLY A 144 0.72 -8.89 -12.13
CA GLY A 144 0.40 -7.47 -12.09
C GLY A 144 1.46 -6.55 -12.70
N LEU A 145 2.73 -6.77 -12.37
CA LEU A 145 3.86 -6.04 -12.94
C LEU A 145 3.99 -6.27 -14.46
N GLY A 146 3.53 -7.41 -14.97
CA GLY A 146 3.50 -7.71 -16.39
C GLY A 146 2.37 -7.01 -17.15
N TRP A 147 1.12 -7.10 -16.67
CA TRP A 147 -0.04 -6.61 -17.45
C TRP A 147 -0.38 -5.13 -17.22
N ILE A 148 -0.14 -4.56 -16.03
CA ILE A 148 -0.52 -3.16 -15.74
C ILE A 148 0.20 -2.17 -16.68
N PRO A 149 1.51 -2.30 -16.97
CA PRO A 149 2.18 -1.43 -17.94
C PRO A 149 1.71 -1.62 -19.39
N MET A 150 0.97 -2.69 -19.70
CA MET A 150 0.40 -2.93 -21.02
C MET A 150 -0.96 -2.26 -21.20
N LEU A 151 -1.50 -1.59 -20.18
CA LEU A 151 -2.75 -0.84 -20.30
C LEU A 151 -2.54 0.37 -21.23
N PRO A 152 -3.39 0.55 -22.25
CA PRO A 152 -3.25 1.65 -23.19
C PRO A 152 -3.56 2.98 -22.49
N ASP A 153 -2.84 4.03 -22.90
CA ASP A 153 -3.12 5.42 -22.55
C ASP A 153 -3.19 5.71 -21.03
N ILE A 154 -2.49 4.92 -20.20
CA ILE A 154 -2.30 5.24 -18.78
C ILE A 154 -1.17 6.25 -18.61
N GLU A 155 -1.43 7.33 -17.87
CA GLU A 155 -0.43 8.36 -17.63
C GLU A 155 0.71 7.79 -16.77
N PRO A 156 1.99 8.15 -17.04
CA PRO A 156 3.13 7.56 -16.33
C PRO A 156 3.05 7.70 -14.81
N TYR A 157 2.58 8.85 -14.31
CA TYR A 157 2.40 9.09 -12.89
C TYR A 157 1.29 8.21 -12.27
N MET A 158 0.21 7.93 -13.01
CA MET A 158 -0.83 7.00 -12.59
C MET A 158 -0.34 5.56 -12.62
N LEU A 159 0.45 5.19 -13.63
CA LEU A 159 1.07 3.88 -13.71
C LEU A 159 1.97 3.62 -12.49
N ILE A 160 2.89 4.54 -12.17
CA ILE A 160 3.76 4.43 -10.98
C ILE A 160 2.91 4.29 -9.71
N THR A 161 1.86 5.11 -9.58
CA THR A 161 0.96 5.08 -8.43
C THR A 161 0.22 3.75 -8.31
N CYS A 162 -0.30 3.22 -9.42
CA CYS A 162 -0.97 1.92 -9.51
C CYS A 162 -0.04 0.76 -9.13
N LEU A 163 1.20 0.76 -9.63
CA LEU A 163 2.17 -0.31 -9.34
C LEU A 163 2.56 -0.30 -7.85
N LEU A 164 2.79 0.88 -7.26
CA LEU A 164 3.13 0.99 -5.84
C LEU A 164 1.92 0.74 -4.93
N PHE A 165 0.71 1.08 -5.37
CA PHE A 165 -0.53 0.68 -4.70
C PHE A 165 -0.67 -0.84 -4.66
N MET A 166 -0.47 -1.52 -5.79
CA MET A 166 -0.51 -2.97 -5.85
C MET A 166 0.56 -3.59 -4.94
N LEU A 167 1.80 -3.10 -5.00
CA LEU A 167 2.89 -3.54 -4.11
C LEU A 167 2.52 -3.33 -2.63
N LYS A 168 1.99 -2.16 -2.27
CA LYS A 168 1.54 -1.82 -0.90
C LYS A 168 0.51 -2.82 -0.38
N VAL A 169 -0.55 -3.08 -1.15
CA VAL A 169 -1.74 -3.80 -0.65
C VAL A 169 -1.62 -5.31 -0.86
N LEU A 170 -1.27 -5.75 -2.07
CA LEU A 170 -1.25 -7.17 -2.41
C LEU A 170 -0.05 -7.91 -1.79
N PHE A 171 1.11 -7.27 -1.73
CA PHE A 171 2.34 -7.95 -1.32
C PHE A 171 2.85 -7.46 0.04
N SER A 172 3.06 -6.16 0.21
CA SER A 172 3.61 -5.61 1.45
C SER A 172 2.65 -5.81 2.63
N PHE A 173 1.35 -5.61 2.42
CA PHE A 173 0.33 -5.75 3.47
C PHE A 173 -0.27 -7.17 3.62
N ALA A 174 -0.65 -7.83 2.52
CA ALA A 174 -1.41 -9.08 2.63
C ALA A 174 -0.54 -10.27 3.09
N VAL A 175 0.76 -10.23 2.82
CA VAL A 175 1.71 -11.28 3.23
C VAL A 175 2.09 -11.14 4.70
N ASP A 176 2.12 -12.26 5.43
CA ASP A 176 2.74 -12.31 6.77
C ASP A 176 4.25 -12.54 6.63
N HIS A 177 5.01 -11.46 6.42
CA HIS A 177 6.46 -11.52 6.17
C HIS A 177 7.28 -12.06 7.35
N TYR A 178 6.72 -12.03 8.56
CA TYR A 178 7.43 -12.38 9.78
C TYR A 178 6.91 -13.67 10.43
N GLY A 179 5.95 -14.35 9.79
CA GLY A 179 5.44 -15.65 10.22
C GLY A 179 4.79 -15.65 11.60
N LYS A 180 4.30 -14.50 12.07
CA LYS A 180 3.74 -14.38 13.42
C LYS A 180 2.46 -15.22 13.56
N ALA A 181 1.71 -15.43 12.47
CA ALA A 181 0.54 -16.29 12.48
C ALA A 181 0.87 -17.78 12.68
N ILE A 182 2.09 -18.22 12.35
CA ILE A 182 2.55 -19.60 12.54
C ILE A 182 3.08 -19.81 13.97
N ASN A 183 3.69 -18.78 14.56
CA ASN A 183 4.33 -18.86 15.87
C ASN A 183 3.37 -18.73 17.08
N ASN A 184 2.07 -18.42 16.85
CA ASN A 184 1.03 -18.42 17.89
C ASN A 184 -0.10 -19.42 17.61
N PRO A 185 0.13 -20.75 17.57
CA PRO A 185 -0.97 -21.72 17.53
C PRO A 185 -1.54 -22.05 18.93
N GLY A 186 -1.07 -21.44 20.03
CA GLY A 186 -1.28 -21.98 21.39
C GLY A 186 -1.48 -20.99 22.55
N GLU A 187 -1.91 -19.75 22.31
CA GLU A 187 -2.37 -18.83 23.38
C GLU A 187 -3.82 -18.42 23.13
N GLU A 188 -4.71 -19.40 23.05
CA GLU A 188 -6.17 -19.23 23.24
C GLU A 188 -6.78 -20.63 23.45
N ALA A 189 -6.69 -21.11 24.70
CA ALA A 189 -7.59 -22.08 25.33
C ALA A 189 -7.43 -21.99 26.85
#